data_AF-A0A2K8X202-F1
#
_entry.id   AF-A0A2K8X202-F1
#
_cell.length_a   1.000
_cell.length_b   1.000
_cell.length_c   1.000
_cell.angle_alpha   90.00
_cell.angle_beta   90.00
_cell.angle_gamma   90.00
#
_symmetry.space_group_name_H-M   'P 1'
#
loop_
_entity.id
_entity.type
_entity.pdbx_description
1 polymer ?
#
loop_
_entity_poly.entity_id
_entity_poly.type
_entity_poly.pdbx_seq_one_letter_code
_entity_poly.pdbx_strand_id
1 'polypeptide(L)'
;MQNEKLTDNFKFWVDQNVIYCKIFNDFDGVNDVEDVDNIFLNAIFRLSRDVHMPILFNLEELNSATSIKVFRYLSKSRLLKSLALSKTFLVNSYKLKLLLDLHSFMCNPSIPDLIFKDFNAAIKYCKNDNRAYNSLN
;
A
#
# COMPACT_ATOMS: atom_id res chain seq x y z
N MET A 1 -19.96 7.72 6.61
CA MET A 1 -18.75 7.78 7.46
C MET A 1 -18.13 6.39 7.44
N GLN A 2 -17.06 6.24 6.66
CA GLN A 2 -16.39 4.95 6.45
C GLN A 2 -15.48 4.64 7.64
N ASN A 3 -15.51 3.39 8.10
CA ASN A 3 -14.81 2.88 9.27
C ASN A 3 -13.31 3.28 9.26
N GLU A 4 -12.94 4.27 10.07
CA GLU A 4 -11.55 4.67 10.26
C GLU A 4 -10.94 3.84 11.40
N LYS A 5 -9.74 3.27 11.19
CA LYS A 5 -8.93 2.69 12.26
C LYS A 5 -7.58 3.38 12.29
N LEU A 6 -7.29 4.02 13.41
CA LEU A 6 -6.01 4.63 13.71
C LEU A 6 -5.25 3.70 14.66
N THR A 7 -4.05 3.32 14.26
CA THR A 7 -2.97 2.94 15.18
C THR A 7 -1.97 4.09 15.15
N ASP A 8 -1.17 4.31 16.20
CA ASP A 8 -0.29 5.49 16.32
C ASP A 8 0.55 5.77 15.04
N ASN A 9 0.90 4.72 14.29
CA ASN A 9 1.74 4.79 13.08
C ASN A 9 1.00 4.63 11.74
N PHE A 10 -0.28 4.22 11.75
CA PHE A 10 -1.02 3.91 10.52
C PHE A 10 -2.48 4.37 10.58
N LYS A 11 -2.96 4.95 9.47
CA LYS A 11 -4.38 5.22 9.26
C LYS A 11 -4.88 4.43 8.05
N PHE A 12 -5.94 3.65 8.26
CA PHE A 12 -6.61 2.93 7.19
C PHE A 12 -8.04 3.41 6.99
N TRP A 13 -8.47 3.53 5.74
CA TRP A 13 -9.85 3.80 5.36
C TRP A 13 -10.12 3.25 3.95
N VAL A 14 -11.40 3.18 3.58
CA VAL A 14 -11.81 2.90 2.21
C VAL A 14 -12.38 4.19 1.64
N ASP A 15 -12.08 4.47 0.38
CA ASP A 15 -12.81 5.46 -0.40
C ASP A 15 -12.90 4.95 -1.85
N GLN A 16 -14.08 5.06 -2.45
CA GLN A 16 -14.33 4.66 -3.85
C GLN A 16 -13.79 3.25 -4.20
N ASN A 17 -14.00 2.27 -3.31
CA ASN A 17 -13.53 0.88 -3.42
C ASN A 17 -12.01 0.72 -3.57
N VAL A 18 -11.24 1.65 -2.99
CA VAL A 18 -9.79 1.55 -2.83
C VAL A 18 -9.51 1.57 -1.33
N ILE A 19 -8.66 0.65 -0.86
CA ILE A 19 -8.15 0.68 0.51
C ILE A 19 -6.99 1.66 0.54
N TYR A 20 -7.06 2.63 1.43
CA TYR A 20 -5.99 3.58 1.67
C TYR A 20 -5.28 3.22 2.96
N CYS A 21 -3.96 3.27 2.94
CA CYS A 21 -3.10 3.15 4.10
C CYS A 21 -2.16 4.33 4.12
N LYS A 22 -2.29 5.22 5.10
CA LYS A 22 -1.33 6.29 5.37
C LYS A 22 -0.39 5.86 6.48
N ILE A 23 0.91 6.03 6.24
CA ILE A 23 1.97 5.70 7.21
C ILE A 23 2.58 7.00 7.71
N PHE A 24 2.55 7.19 9.03
CA PHE A 24 3.01 8.44 9.67
C PHE A 24 4.51 8.40 9.98
N ASN A 25 5.11 9.58 10.14
CA ASN A 25 6.54 9.76 10.34
C ASN A 25 7.13 9.11 11.59
N ASP A 26 6.29 8.88 12.60
CA ASP A 26 6.71 8.26 13.86
C ASP A 26 6.95 6.75 13.72
N PHE A 27 6.65 6.18 12.55
CA PHE A 27 7.00 4.81 12.22
C PHE A 27 8.50 4.69 11.92
N ASP A 28 9.27 4.14 12.86
CA ASP A 28 10.71 3.92 12.74
C ASP A 28 11.09 2.72 11.85
N GLY A 29 10.11 1.90 11.49
CA GLY A 29 10.23 0.79 10.56
C GLY A 29 9.65 -0.50 11.14
N VAL A 30 10.08 -1.63 10.56
CA VAL A 30 9.49 -2.95 10.83
C VAL A 30 10.35 -3.73 11.82
N ASN A 31 10.53 -3.19 13.02
CA ASN A 31 11.32 -3.84 14.07
C ASN A 31 10.60 -5.07 14.67
N ASP A 32 9.26 -5.07 14.65
CA ASP A 32 8.42 -6.23 14.96
C ASP A 32 7.51 -6.56 13.77
N VAL A 33 7.91 -7.55 12.99
CA VAL A 33 7.24 -7.94 11.74
C VAL A 33 5.87 -8.57 12.00
N GLU A 34 5.73 -9.33 13.09
CA GLU A 34 4.53 -10.11 13.37
C GLU A 34 3.37 -9.19 13.78
N ASP A 35 3.67 -8.14 14.53
CA ASP A 35 2.69 -7.11 14.90
C ASP A 35 2.21 -6.30 13.68
N VAL A 36 3.12 -5.95 12.76
CA VAL A 36 2.78 -5.19 11.57
C VAL A 36 1.90 -6.01 10.62
N ASP A 37 2.26 -7.26 10.31
CA ASP A 37 1.43 -8.11 9.44
C ASP A 37 0.01 -8.28 10.03
N ASN A 38 -0.12 -8.46 11.35
CA ASN A 38 -1.40 -8.56 12.05
C ASN A 38 -2.23 -7.26 11.98
N ILE A 39 -1.59 -6.09 12.07
CA ILE A 39 -2.28 -4.80 11.91
C ILE A 39 -2.85 -4.67 10.50
N PHE A 40 -2.03 -4.92 9.48
CA PHE A 40 -2.45 -4.80 8.08
C PHE A 40 -3.52 -5.83 7.73
N LEU A 41 -3.36 -7.09 8.14
CA LEU A 41 -4.36 -8.15 8.02
C LEU A 41 -5.73 -7.70 8.52
N ASN A 42 -5.77 -7.33 9.80
CA ASN A 42 -7.02 -6.99 10.48
C ASN A 42 -7.65 -5.73 9.89
N ALA A 43 -6.84 -4.74 9.48
CA ALA A 43 -7.33 -3.54 8.84
C ALA A 43 -7.93 -3.87 7.45
N ILE A 44 -7.17 -4.56 6.59
CA ILE A 44 -7.61 -4.90 5.23
C ILE A 44 -8.86 -5.77 5.28
N PHE A 45 -8.87 -6.86 6.05
CA PHE A 45 -10.01 -7.78 6.15
C PHE A 45 -11.30 -7.06 6.60
N ARG A 46 -11.21 -6.21 7.63
CA ARG A 46 -12.37 -5.45 8.13
C ARG A 46 -12.89 -4.42 7.13
N LEU A 47 -11.98 -3.82 6.37
CA LEU A 47 -12.32 -2.77 5.40
C LEU A 47 -12.83 -3.35 4.09
N SER A 48 -12.28 -4.48 3.66
CA SER A 48 -12.60 -5.14 2.39
C SER A 48 -13.93 -5.87 2.43
N ARG A 49 -14.36 -6.37 3.60
CA ARG A 49 -15.60 -7.17 3.77
C ARG A 49 -15.68 -8.31 2.75
N ASP A 50 -14.59 -9.07 2.63
CA ASP A 50 -14.42 -10.19 1.69
C ASP A 50 -14.40 -9.82 0.19
N VAL A 51 -14.38 -8.53 -0.15
CA VAL A 51 -14.22 -8.06 -1.54
C VAL A 51 -12.75 -7.76 -1.83
N HIS A 52 -12.21 -8.27 -2.92
CA HIS A 52 -10.85 -7.91 -3.36
C HIS A 52 -10.82 -6.44 -3.79
N MET A 53 -10.04 -5.63 -3.08
CA MET A 53 -9.84 -4.21 -3.41
C MET A 53 -8.34 -3.92 -3.64
N PRO A 54 -8.01 -2.99 -4.54
CA PRO A 54 -6.64 -2.46 -4.63
C PRO A 54 -6.30 -1.67 -3.36
N ILE A 55 -5.01 -1.66 -3.01
CA ILE A 55 -4.50 -0.89 -1.87
C ILE A 55 -3.53 0.20 -2.33
N LEU A 56 -3.70 1.41 -1.80
CA LEU A 56 -2.78 2.53 -1.93
C LEU A 56 -2.06 2.78 -0.59
N PHE A 57 -0.75 2.55 -0.55
CA PHE A 57 0.12 2.93 0.55
C PHE A 57 0.68 4.34 0.32
N ASN A 58 0.33 5.29 1.19
CA ASN A 58 0.86 6.64 1.19
C ASN A 58 2.08 6.72 2.11
N LEU A 59 3.25 6.96 1.50
CA LEU A 59 4.56 7.11 2.14
C LEU A 59 5.05 8.57 2.11
N GLU A 60 4.22 9.54 1.72
CA GLU A 60 4.64 10.93 1.49
C GLU A 60 5.20 11.61 2.73
N GLU A 61 4.73 11.23 3.91
CA GLU A 61 5.24 11.79 5.16
C GLU A 61 6.63 11.23 5.49
N LEU A 62 6.91 9.98 5.13
CA LEU A 62 8.14 9.28 5.50
C LEU A 62 9.39 9.88 4.84
N ASN A 63 10.49 9.86 5.59
CA ASN A 63 11.82 10.10 5.01
C ASN A 63 12.20 8.95 4.04
N SER A 64 13.19 9.20 3.17
CA SER A 64 13.60 8.24 2.13
C SER A 64 14.08 6.89 2.68
N ALA A 65 14.83 6.88 3.78
CA ALA A 65 15.39 5.65 4.34
C ALA A 65 14.28 4.77 4.93
N THR A 66 13.37 5.35 5.70
CA THR A 66 12.18 4.67 6.23
C THR A 66 11.29 4.20 5.07
N SER A 67 11.03 5.06 4.08
CA SER A 67 10.23 4.70 2.88
C SER A 67 10.77 3.46 2.18
N ILE A 68 12.08 3.34 1.99
CA ILE A 68 12.71 2.17 1.35
C ILE A 68 12.52 0.92 2.21
N LYS A 69 12.71 1.01 3.54
CA LYS A 69 12.51 -0.13 4.46
C LYS A 69 11.08 -0.63 4.40
N VAL A 70 10.12 0.29 4.53
CA VAL A 70 8.69 0.00 4.53
C VAL A 70 8.23 -0.56 3.19
N PHE A 71 8.65 0.08 2.08
CA PHE A 71 8.37 -0.43 0.74
C PHE A 71 8.85 -1.86 0.57
N ARG A 72 10.13 -2.14 0.86
CA ARG A 72 10.71 -3.49 0.72
C ARG A 72 9.94 -4.54 1.52
N TYR A 73 9.48 -4.18 2.70
CA TYR A 73 8.68 -5.06 3.54
C TYR A 73 7.31 -5.34 2.91
N LEU A 74 6.54 -4.30 2.60
CA LEU A 74 5.19 -4.40 2.03
C LEU A 74 5.20 -5.08 0.64
N SER A 75 6.22 -4.83 -0.17
CA SER A 75 6.44 -5.49 -1.46
C SER A 75 6.64 -7.00 -1.32
N LYS A 76 7.40 -7.43 -0.30
CA LYS A 76 7.74 -8.84 -0.06
C LYS A 76 6.68 -9.60 0.74
N SER A 77 5.82 -8.93 1.51
CA SER A 77 4.77 -9.60 2.30
C SER A 77 3.87 -10.43 1.38
N ARG A 78 3.94 -11.76 1.56
CA ARG A 78 3.11 -12.73 0.82
C ARG A 78 1.64 -12.59 1.19
N LEU A 79 1.40 -12.23 2.44
CA LEU A 79 0.08 -12.05 3.00
C LEU A 79 -0.64 -10.87 2.34
N LEU A 80 0.05 -9.75 2.14
CA LEU A 80 -0.51 -8.63 1.39
C LEU A 80 -0.75 -8.99 -0.08
N LYS A 81 0.05 -9.89 -0.67
CA LYS A 81 -0.18 -10.39 -2.04
C LYS A 81 -1.46 -11.22 -2.15
N SER A 82 -1.89 -11.92 -1.10
CA SER A 82 -3.12 -12.73 -1.14
C SER A 82 -4.39 -11.93 -0.84
N LEU A 83 -4.28 -10.73 -0.25
CA LEU A 83 -5.44 -9.97 0.25
C LEU A 83 -5.81 -8.77 -0.61
N ALA A 84 -4.90 -8.28 -1.44
CA ALA A 84 -5.10 -7.09 -2.26
C ALA A 84 -4.95 -7.42 -3.74
N LEU A 85 -5.79 -6.79 -4.56
CA LEU A 85 -5.76 -6.94 -6.02
C LEU A 85 -4.43 -6.44 -6.61
N SER A 86 -4.04 -5.22 -6.22
CA SER A 86 -2.78 -4.59 -6.59
C SER A 86 -2.26 -3.74 -5.44
N LYS A 87 -0.93 -3.57 -5.40
CA LYS A 87 -0.23 -2.74 -4.43
C LYS A 87 0.31 -1.50 -5.12
N THR A 88 -0.24 -0.35 -4.75
CA THR A 88 0.17 0.96 -5.27
C THR A 88 0.83 1.76 -4.15
N PHE A 89 1.91 2.47 -4.46
CA PHE A 89 2.67 3.27 -3.51
C PHE A 89 2.70 4.73 -3.96
N LEU A 90 2.46 5.66 -3.03
CA LEU A 90 2.58 7.10 -3.24
C LEU A 90 3.76 7.64 -2.46
N VAL A 91 4.64 8.40 -3.12
CA VAL A 91 5.86 8.97 -2.54
C VAL A 91 5.96 10.47 -2.78
N ASN A 92 6.74 11.15 -1.93
CA ASN A 92 6.90 12.60 -1.97
C ASN A 92 7.87 13.13 -3.04
N SER A 93 8.68 12.28 -3.69
CA SER A 93 9.70 12.73 -4.65
C SER A 93 9.96 11.76 -5.80
N TYR A 94 10.31 12.31 -6.97
CA TYR A 94 10.70 11.52 -8.15
C TYR A 94 11.96 10.70 -7.93
N LYS A 95 12.91 11.21 -7.13
CA LYS A 95 14.13 10.48 -6.77
C LYS A 95 13.79 9.21 -5.98
N LEU A 96 12.91 9.34 -4.98
CA LEU A 96 12.44 8.19 -4.21
C LEU A 96 11.66 7.22 -5.09
N LYS A 97 10.78 7.71 -5.97
CA LYS A 97 10.08 6.87 -6.96
C LYS A 97 11.05 5.99 -7.74
N LEU A 98 12.07 6.58 -8.36
CA LEU A 98 13.06 5.84 -9.16
C LEU A 98 13.80 4.78 -8.32
N LEU A 99 14.17 5.11 -7.08
CA LEU A 99 14.81 4.15 -6.17
C LEU A 99 13.88 2.98 -5.83
N LEU A 100 12.61 3.26 -5.55
CA LEU A 100 11.64 2.21 -5.25
C LEU A 100 11.32 1.37 -6.49
N ASP A 101 11.28 1.95 -7.68
CA ASP A 101 11.08 1.20 -8.94
C ASP A 101 12.19 0.15 -9.12
N LEU A 102 13.44 0.51 -8.83
CA LEU A 102 14.58 -0.43 -8.83
C LEU A 102 14.43 -1.53 -7.76
N HIS A 103 13.98 -1.17 -6.56
CA HIS A 103 13.71 -2.14 -5.50
C HIS A 103 12.53 -3.06 -5.83
N SER A 104 11.50 -2.56 -6.51
CA SER A 104 10.30 -3.29 -6.94
C SER A 104 10.70 -4.49 -7.79
N PHE A 105 11.56 -4.26 -8.79
CA PHE A 105 12.08 -5.31 -9.67
C PHE A 105 12.82 -6.41 -8.89
N MET A 106 13.58 -6.05 -7.85
CA MET A 106 14.27 -7.03 -7.00
C MET A 106 13.34 -7.77 -6.02
N CYS A 107 12.22 -7.16 -5.63
CA CYS A 107 11.30 -7.74 -4.64
C CYS A 107 10.21 -8.61 -5.28
N ASN A 108 9.73 -8.24 -6.47
CA ASN A 108 8.65 -8.95 -7.16
C ASN A 108 8.82 -8.87 -8.69
N PRO A 109 9.77 -9.64 -9.26
CA PRO A 109 10.10 -9.53 -10.69
C PRO A 109 8.95 -9.90 -11.63
N SER A 110 7.98 -10.70 -11.16
CA SER A 110 6.84 -11.14 -11.99
C SER A 110 5.71 -10.11 -12.06
N ILE A 111 5.48 -9.34 -10.99
CA ILE A 111 4.44 -8.30 -10.93
C ILE A 111 5.04 -7.13 -10.15
N PRO A 112 5.67 -6.16 -10.81
CA PRO A 112 6.27 -5.04 -10.11
C PRO A 112 5.18 -4.23 -9.40
N ASP A 113 5.46 -3.85 -8.16
CA ASP A 113 4.68 -2.86 -7.43
C ASP A 113 4.73 -1.52 -8.18
N LEU A 114 3.61 -0.80 -8.19
CA LEU A 114 3.49 0.47 -8.91
C LEU A 114 3.69 1.64 -7.97
N ILE A 115 4.61 2.53 -8.33
CA ILE A 115 4.97 3.69 -7.51
C ILE A 115 4.63 4.97 -8.26
N PHE A 116 4.00 5.91 -7.56
CA PHE A 116 3.55 7.19 -8.07
C PHE A 116 4.03 8.32 -7.17
N LYS A 117 4.22 9.50 -7.76
CA LYS A 117 4.41 10.77 -7.02
C LYS A 117 3.16 11.64 -7.05
N ASP A 118 2.25 11.35 -7.97
CA ASP A 118 1.00 12.09 -8.15
C ASP A 118 -0.17 11.26 -7.63
N PHE A 119 -0.88 11.80 -6.64
CA PHE A 119 -2.02 11.13 -6.00
C PHE A 119 -3.13 10.82 -7.02
N ASN A 120 -3.43 11.75 -7.92
CA ASN A 120 -4.51 11.57 -8.90
C ASN A 120 -4.20 10.44 -9.88
N ALA A 121 -2.94 10.33 -10.31
CA ALA A 121 -2.47 9.23 -11.15
C ALA A 121 -2.55 7.88 -10.41
N ALA A 122 -2.10 7.84 -9.15
CA ALA A 122 -2.17 6.63 -8.31
C ALA A 122 -3.61 6.14 -8.16
N ILE A 123 -4.54 7.03 -7.83
CA ILE A 123 -5.95 6.69 -7.66
C ILE A 123 -6.64 6.34 -8.95
N LYS A 124 -6.33 7.03 -10.05
CA LYS A 124 -6.85 6.67 -11.36
C LYS A 124 -6.43 5.23 -11.72
N TYR A 125 -5.20 4.85 -11.40
CA TYR A 125 -4.74 3.47 -11.60
C TYR A 125 -5.54 2.48 -10.75
N CYS A 126 -5.62 2.68 -9.42
CA CYS A 126 -6.37 1.77 -8.54
C CYS A 126 -7.84 1.59 -8.98
N LYS A 127 -8.50 2.67 -9.40
CA LYS A 127 -9.88 2.60 -9.91
C LYS A 127 -10.01 1.79 -11.19
N ASN A 128 -9.08 1.97 -12.12
CA ASN A 128 -9.08 1.24 -13.38
C ASN A 128 -8.81 -0.25 -13.16
N ASP A 129 -7.87 -0.57 -12.27
CA ASP A 129 -7.54 -1.93 -11.89
C ASP A 129 -8.74 -2.65 -11.25
N ASN A 130 -9.41 -1.99 -10.30
CA ASN A 130 -10.62 -2.52 -9.68
C ASN A 130 -11.76 -2.73 -10.70
N ARG A 131 -11.94 -1.80 -11.65
CA ARG A 131 -12.94 -1.96 -12.73
C ARG A 131 -12.61 -3.15 -13.63
N ALA A 132 -11.34 -3.33 -14.00
CA ALA A 132 -10.90 -4.46 -14.81
C ALA A 132 -11.22 -5.79 -14.12
N TYR A 133 -10.90 -5.91 -12.82
CA TYR A 133 -11.24 -7.10 -12.04
C TYR A 133 -12.74 -7.38 -11.96
N ASN A 134 -13.56 -6.37 -11.66
CA ASN A 134 -15.02 -6.52 -11.60
C ASN A 134 -15.69 -6.74 -12.97
N SER A 135 -14.99 -6.48 -14.08
CA SER A 135 -15.50 -6.79 -15.42
C SER A 135 -15.21 -8.24 -15.85
N LEU A 136 -14.31 -8.92 -15.14
CA LEU A 136 -13.91 -10.31 -15.41
C LEU A 136 -14.67 -11.33 -14.54
N ASN A 137 -15.35 -10.88 -13.49
CA ASN A 137 -16.19 -11.68 -12.59
C ASN A 137 -17.67 -11.33 -12.77
#